data_AF-A0A8X6FP41-F1
#
_entry.id   AF-A0A8X6FP41-F1
#
_cell.length_a   1.000
_cell.length_b   1.000
_cell.length_c   1.000
_cell.angle_alpha   90.00
_cell.angle_beta   90.00
_cell.angle_gamma   90.00
#
_symmetry.space_group_name_H-M   'P 1'
#
loop_
_entity.id
_entity.type
_entity.pdbx_description
1 polymer ?
#
loop_
_entity_poly.entity_id
_entity_poly.type
_entity_poly.pdbx_seq_one_letter_code
_entity_poly.pdbx_strand_id
1 'polypeptide(L)'
;MLATELGLAPSDNLKIIELKDLITNYDGYDEEFVKDVLNVIVEKRTTTEKQKAMELEDKQKAVAVAQQQERKFELEKLRIQLEMQKLSQAPVNSARFPVLELKEKAHTVLRMWDSWSRQIKVPYLHENK
;
A
#
# COMPACT_ATOMS: atom_id res chain seq x y z
N MET A 1 -7.14 5.70 38.97
CA MET A 1 -8.02 6.79 38.47
C MET A 1 -7.36 8.07 38.95
N LEU A 2 -7.17 9.06 38.08
CA LEU A 2 -6.28 10.20 38.35
C LEU A 2 -6.53 10.88 39.71
N ALA A 3 -7.79 11.05 40.13
CA ALA A 3 -8.11 11.61 41.45
C ALA A 3 -7.51 10.81 42.61
N THR A 4 -7.59 9.47 42.58
CA THR A 4 -6.97 8.59 43.59
C THR A 4 -5.45 8.70 43.59
N GLU A 5 -4.83 8.86 42.40
CA GLU A 5 -3.38 9.04 42.25
C GLU A 5 -2.91 10.41 42.78
N LEU A 6 -3.77 11.42 42.75
CA LEU A 6 -3.57 12.73 43.37
C LEU A 6 -3.84 12.73 44.89
N GLY A 7 -4.16 11.58 45.49
CA GLY A 7 -4.51 11.45 46.91
C GLY A 7 -5.88 12.02 47.26
N LEU A 8 -6.70 12.34 46.26
CA LEU A 8 -8.08 12.76 46.43
C LEU A 8 -8.92 11.51 46.68
N ALA A 9 -9.90 11.59 47.58
CA ALA A 9 -10.83 10.51 47.88
C ALA A 9 -12.17 10.74 47.15
N PRO A 10 -12.29 10.40 45.85
CA PRO A 10 -13.55 10.53 45.15
C PRO A 10 -14.56 9.52 45.72
N SER A 11 -15.79 9.97 45.93
CA SER A 11 -16.90 9.09 46.31
C SER A 11 -17.30 8.20 45.13
N ASP A 12 -17.74 6.96 45.39
CA ASP A 12 -18.21 6.04 44.34
C ASP A 12 -19.44 6.55 43.58
N ASN A 13 -20.18 7.50 44.18
CA ASN A 13 -21.38 8.13 43.58
C ASN A 13 -21.09 9.49 42.93
N LEU A 14 -19.83 9.87 42.78
CA LEU A 14 -19.42 11.18 42.28
C LEU A 14 -19.76 11.31 40.78
N LYS A 15 -20.43 12.40 40.40
CA LYS A 15 -20.72 12.67 38.98
C LYS A 15 -19.44 13.04 38.25
N ILE A 16 -19.41 12.79 36.93
CA ILE A 16 -18.25 13.15 36.08
C ILE A 16 -17.89 14.64 36.18
N ILE A 17 -18.89 15.52 36.29
CA ILE A 17 -18.67 16.97 36.45
C ILE A 17 -17.97 17.26 37.80
N GLU A 18 -18.45 16.65 38.87
CA GLU A 18 -17.90 16.79 40.22
C GLU A 18 -16.47 16.22 40.30
N LEU A 19 -16.19 15.12 39.60
CA LEU A 19 -14.86 14.55 39.48
C LEU A 19 -13.90 15.47 38.70
N LYS A 20 -14.39 16.05 37.60
CA LYS A 20 -13.61 17.01 36.80
C LYS A 20 -13.25 18.22 37.66
N ASP A 21 -14.21 18.78 38.37
CA ASP A 21 -13.96 19.93 39.25
C ASP A 21 -13.00 19.58 40.40
N LEU A 22 -13.12 18.38 40.99
CA LEU A 22 -12.20 17.89 42.02
C LEU A 22 -10.75 17.82 41.52
N ILE A 23 -10.54 17.39 40.28
CA ILE A 23 -9.21 17.28 39.66
C ILE A 23 -8.68 18.67 39.26
N THR A 24 -9.50 19.52 38.62
CA THR A 24 -9.03 20.83 38.13
C THR A 24 -8.80 21.85 39.24
N ASN A 25 -9.44 21.67 40.41
CA ASN A 25 -9.25 22.52 41.57
C ASN A 25 -8.11 22.06 42.50
N TYR A 26 -7.41 20.97 42.16
CA TYR A 26 -6.26 20.51 42.92
C TYR A 26 -5.09 21.49 42.73
N ASP A 27 -4.43 21.88 43.82
CA ASP A 27 -3.35 22.89 43.78
C ASP A 27 -2.18 22.52 42.84
N GLY A 28 -1.95 21.22 42.63
CA GLY A 28 -0.95 20.72 41.70
C GLY A 28 -1.44 20.51 40.26
N TYR A 29 -2.67 20.91 39.94
CA TYR A 29 -3.19 20.86 38.58
C TYR A 29 -2.62 22.01 37.76
N ASP A 30 -1.82 21.66 36.76
CA ASP A 30 -1.27 22.61 35.78
C ASP A 30 -2.00 22.43 34.45
N GLU A 31 -2.88 23.38 34.15
CA GLU A 31 -3.67 23.36 32.93
C GLU A 31 -2.80 23.44 31.67
N GLU A 32 -1.69 24.19 31.72
CA GLU A 32 -0.79 24.38 30.59
C GLU A 32 0.00 23.10 30.32
N PHE A 33 0.52 22.46 31.38
CA PHE A 33 1.16 21.16 31.28
C PHE A 33 0.23 20.10 30.66
N VAL A 34 -1.03 20.05 31.10
CA VAL A 34 -2.01 19.08 30.57
C VAL A 34 -2.32 19.37 29.10
N LYS A 35 -2.44 20.65 28.71
CA LYS A 35 -2.59 21.05 27.30
C LYS A 35 -1.39 20.65 26.46
N ASP A 36 -0.18 20.87 26.94
CA ASP A 36 1.06 20.51 26.25
C ASP A 36 1.16 19.00 26.02
N VAL A 37 0.86 18.20 27.05
CA VAL A 37 0.81 16.73 26.92
C VAL A 37 -0.24 16.31 25.88
N LEU A 38 -1.42 16.92 25.92
CA LEU A 38 -2.47 16.63 24.94
C LEU A 38 -2.04 17.00 23.51
N ASN A 39 -1.40 18.15 23.33
CA ASN A 39 -0.88 18.60 22.04
C ASN A 39 0.14 17.61 21.48
N VAL A 40 1.07 17.14 22.30
CA VAL A 40 2.06 16.12 21.91
C VAL A 40 1.37 14.81 21.49
N ILE A 41 0.33 14.39 22.21
CA ILE A 41 -0.45 13.18 21.86
C ILE A 41 -1.15 13.36 20.51
N VAL A 42 -1.80 14.50 20.30
CA VAL A 42 -2.49 14.82 19.04
C VAL A 42 -1.50 14.89 17.88
N GLU A 43 -0.39 15.59 18.04
CA GLU A 43 0.66 15.70 17.02
C GLU A 43 1.23 14.32 16.66
N LYS A 44 1.54 13.50 17.66
CA LYS A 44 2.04 12.14 17.43
C LYS A 44 1.04 11.28 16.67
N ARG A 45 -0.25 11.33 17.05
CA ARG A 45 -1.30 10.54 16.39
C ARG A 45 -1.52 11.01 14.96
N THR A 46 -1.68 12.31 14.75
CA THR A 46 -1.87 12.88 13.40
C THR A 46 -0.68 12.62 12.49
N THR A 47 0.55 12.71 13.00
CA THR A 47 1.77 12.37 12.25
C THR A 47 1.81 10.90 11.86
N THR A 48 1.46 10.01 12.80
CA THR A 48 1.41 8.56 12.56
C THR A 48 0.34 8.21 11.52
N GLU A 49 -0.83 8.83 11.59
CA GLU A 49 -1.90 8.62 10.61
C GLU A 49 -1.53 9.13 9.21
N LYS A 50 -0.89 10.30 9.12
CA LYS A 50 -0.37 10.83 7.85
C LYS A 50 0.67 9.90 7.22
N GLN A 51 1.60 9.37 8.03
CA GLN A 51 2.60 8.40 7.55
C GLN A 51 1.94 7.12 7.02
N LYS A 52 0.97 6.58 7.75
CA LYS A 52 0.20 5.40 7.29
C LYS A 52 -0.56 5.66 5.99
N ALA A 53 -1.17 6.83 5.86
CA ALA A 53 -1.88 7.22 4.64
C ALA A 53 -0.91 7.33 3.44
N MET A 54 0.25 7.96 3.64
CA MET A 54 1.29 8.07 2.61
C MET A 54 1.85 6.70 2.19
N GLU A 55 2.15 5.82 3.15
CA GLU A 55 2.59 4.46 2.85
C GLU A 55 1.53 3.65 2.08
N LEU A 56 0.25 3.85 2.40
CA LEU A 56 -0.85 3.20 1.68
C LEU A 56 -0.96 3.72 0.25
N GLU A 57 -0.84 5.03 0.05
CA GLU A 57 -0.85 5.65 -1.28
C GLU A 57 0.31 5.15 -2.14
N ASP A 58 1.52 5.08 -1.58
CA ASP A 58 2.70 4.56 -2.28
C ASP A 58 2.55 3.08 -2.66
N LYS A 59 1.98 2.27 -1.77
CA LYS A 59 1.63 0.86 -2.07
C LYS A 59 0.62 0.78 -3.20
N GLN A 60 -0.43 1.61 -3.18
CA GLN A 60 -1.44 1.64 -4.24
C GLN A 60 -0.84 2.06 -5.59
N LYS A 61 0.04 3.08 -5.61
CA LYS A 61 0.78 3.49 -6.81
C LYS A 61 1.65 2.35 -7.34
N ALA A 62 2.39 1.67 -6.47
CA ALA A 62 3.23 0.53 -6.87
C ALA A 62 2.40 -0.60 -7.50
N VAL A 63 1.24 -0.92 -6.91
CA VAL A 63 0.30 -1.91 -7.47
C VAL A 63 -0.23 -1.47 -8.82
N ALA A 64 -0.63 -0.20 -8.97
CA ALA A 64 -1.15 0.33 -10.23
C ALA A 64 -0.11 0.27 -11.36
N VAL A 65 1.15 0.61 -11.05
CA VAL A 65 2.27 0.49 -12.00
C VAL A 65 2.50 -0.98 -12.38
N ALA A 66 2.48 -1.89 -11.41
CA ALA A 66 2.66 -3.32 -11.67
C ALA A 66 1.56 -3.87 -12.60
N GLN A 67 0.30 -3.55 -12.32
CA GLN A 67 -0.83 -3.95 -13.16
C GLN A 67 -0.77 -3.35 -14.57
N GLN A 68 -0.34 -2.09 -14.71
CA GLN A 68 -0.19 -1.47 -16.03
C GLN A 68 0.91 -2.17 -16.83
N GLN A 69 1.99 -2.56 -16.19
CA GLN A 69 3.10 -3.23 -16.84
C GLN A 69 2.73 -4.67 -17.23
N GLU A 70 2.00 -5.40 -16.39
CA GLU A 70 1.39 -6.69 -16.73
C GLU A 70 0.46 -6.60 -17.94
N ARG A 71 -0.45 -5.61 -17.98
CA ARG A 71 -1.30 -5.38 -19.15
C ARG A 71 -0.49 -5.14 -20.43
N LYS A 72 0.63 -4.40 -20.35
CA LYS A 72 1.51 -4.17 -21.51
C LYS A 72 2.15 -5.47 -22.00
N PHE A 73 2.61 -6.33 -21.08
CA PHE A 73 3.20 -7.61 -21.44
C PHE A 73 2.19 -8.56 -22.09
N GLU A 74 0.97 -8.65 -21.56
CA GLU A 74 -0.10 -9.47 -22.16
C GLU A 74 -0.50 -8.96 -23.56
N LEU A 75 -0.59 -7.63 -23.74
CA LEU A 75 -0.86 -7.05 -25.07
C LEU A 75 0.24 -7.38 -26.08
N GLU A 76 1.52 -7.31 -25.70
CA GLU A 76 2.63 -7.63 -26.60
C GLU A 76 2.65 -9.12 -26.95
N LYS A 77 2.34 -10.00 -25.99
CA LYS A 77 2.20 -11.44 -26.23
C LYS A 77 1.09 -11.73 -27.25
N LEU A 78 -0.09 -11.11 -27.08
CA LEU A 78 -1.21 -11.25 -28.03
C LEU A 78 -0.84 -10.69 -29.42
N ARG A 79 -0.14 -9.56 -29.47
CA ARG A 79 0.35 -8.98 -30.73
C ARG A 79 1.27 -9.95 -31.48
N ILE A 80 2.26 -10.52 -30.80
CA ILE A 80 3.20 -11.47 -31.38
C ILE A 80 2.47 -12.73 -31.87
N GLN A 81 1.51 -13.24 -31.09
CA GLN A 81 0.69 -14.38 -31.49
C GLN A 81 -0.11 -14.09 -32.77
N LEU A 82 -0.72 -12.90 -32.86
CA LEU A 82 -1.46 -12.48 -34.05
C LEU A 82 -0.54 -12.32 -35.27
N GLU A 83 0.64 -11.73 -35.11
CA GLU A 83 1.63 -11.61 -36.18
C GLU A 83 2.12 -12.99 -36.66
N MET A 84 2.33 -13.92 -35.73
CA MET A 84 2.70 -15.31 -36.05
C MET A 84 1.58 -16.07 -36.77
N GLN A 85 0.31 -15.85 -36.38
CA GLN A 85 -0.85 -16.41 -37.07
C GLN A 85 -0.97 -15.87 -38.50
N LYS A 86 -0.80 -14.55 -38.71
CA LYS A 86 -0.82 -13.93 -40.04
C LYS A 86 0.26 -14.50 -40.95
N LEU A 87 1.47 -14.71 -40.43
CA LEU A 87 2.56 -15.32 -41.19
C LEU A 87 2.34 -16.81 -41.50
N SER A 88 1.68 -17.54 -40.60
CA SER A 88 1.30 -18.94 -40.87
C SER A 88 0.32 -19.11 -42.02
N GLN A 89 -0.41 -18.03 -42.37
CA GLN A 89 -1.36 -17.99 -43.48
C GLN A 89 -0.73 -17.43 -44.78
N ALA A 90 0.54 -16.99 -44.75
CA ALA A 90 1.23 -16.42 -45.90
C ALA A 90 1.96 -17.48 -46.75
N PRO A 91 2.17 -17.26 -48.06
CA PRO A 91 2.86 -18.22 -48.92
C PRO A 91 4.32 -18.49 -48.49
N VAL A 92 4.69 -19.78 -48.51
CA VAL A 92 5.89 -20.38 -47.88
C VAL A 92 7.23 -19.70 -48.22
N ASN A 93 7.36 -19.10 -49.41
CA ASN A 93 8.61 -18.48 -49.86
C ASN A 93 8.88 -17.07 -49.29
N SER A 94 7.87 -16.42 -48.69
CA SER A 94 8.00 -15.06 -48.11
C SER A 94 8.14 -15.07 -46.57
N ALA A 95 7.77 -16.16 -45.91
CA ALA A 95 7.57 -16.19 -44.45
C ALA A 95 8.80 -16.61 -43.61
N ARG A 96 9.88 -17.14 -44.20
CA ARG A 96 10.97 -17.80 -43.44
C ARG A 96 11.81 -16.85 -42.57
N PHE A 97 12.13 -15.65 -43.07
CA PHE A 97 12.86 -14.63 -42.32
C PHE A 97 11.98 -13.91 -41.27
N PRO A 98 10.75 -13.46 -41.60
CA PRO A 98 9.84 -12.82 -40.64
C PRO A 98 9.52 -13.68 -39.41
N VAL A 99 9.43 -15.01 -39.58
CA VAL A 99 9.10 -15.94 -38.48
C VAL A 99 10.24 -16.08 -37.46
N LEU A 100 11.52 -16.02 -37.89
CA LEU A 100 12.65 -16.13 -36.96
C LEU A 100 12.77 -14.89 -36.08
N GLU A 101 12.61 -13.70 -36.67
CA GLU A 101 12.64 -12.43 -35.96
C GLU A 101 11.51 -12.35 -34.91
N LEU A 102 10.32 -12.85 -35.24
CA LEU A 102 9.20 -12.93 -34.30
C LEU A 102 9.44 -13.90 -33.14
N LYS A 103 10.10 -15.03 -33.39
CA LYS A 103 10.49 -15.96 -32.32
C LYS A 103 11.51 -15.33 -31.36
N GLU A 104 12.47 -14.56 -31.88
CA GLU A 104 13.43 -13.82 -31.05
C GLU A 104 12.74 -12.72 -30.22
N LYS A 105 11.80 -11.99 -30.82
CA LYS A 105 10.96 -11.02 -30.10
C LYS A 105 10.15 -11.69 -28.99
N ALA A 106 9.51 -12.83 -29.27
CA ALA A 106 8.75 -13.60 -28.27
C ALA A 106 9.63 -14.03 -27.09
N HIS A 107 10.82 -14.59 -27.37
CA HIS A 107 11.76 -14.97 -26.31
C HIS A 107 12.25 -13.78 -25.49
N THR A 108 12.45 -12.63 -26.12
CA THR A 108 12.89 -11.42 -25.43
C THR A 108 11.81 -10.92 -24.48
N VAL A 109 10.55 -10.85 -24.94
CA VAL A 109 9.40 -10.43 -24.12
C VAL A 109 9.20 -11.38 -22.92
N LEU A 110 9.28 -12.69 -23.13
CA LEU A 110 9.20 -13.68 -22.05
C LEU A 110 10.33 -13.53 -21.03
N ARG A 111 11.57 -13.33 -21.49
CA ARG A 111 12.71 -13.11 -20.58
C ARG A 111 12.52 -11.84 -19.76
N MET A 112 12.03 -10.76 -20.36
CA MET A 112 11.75 -9.51 -19.67
C MET A 112 10.64 -9.69 -18.62
N TRP A 113 9.59 -10.44 -18.95
CA TRP A 113 8.52 -10.80 -18.01
C TRP A 113 9.03 -11.62 -16.83
N ASP A 114 9.82 -12.67 -17.09
CA ASP A 114 10.38 -13.53 -16.04
C ASP A 114 11.35 -12.77 -15.13
N SER A 115 12.15 -11.86 -15.69
CA SER A 115 13.04 -11.01 -14.90
C SER A 115 12.27 -10.04 -14.02
N TRP A 116 11.25 -9.39 -14.59
CA TRP A 116 10.43 -8.40 -13.90
C TRP A 116 9.55 -9.03 -12.81
N SER A 117 8.91 -10.16 -13.10
CA SER A 117 8.05 -10.89 -12.16
C SER A 117 8.82 -11.44 -10.95
N ARG A 118 10.10 -11.80 -11.11
CA ARG A 118 10.97 -12.15 -9.97
C ARG A 118 11.29 -10.96 -9.07
N GLN A 119 11.32 -9.76 -9.65
CA GLN A 119 11.73 -8.54 -8.95
C GLN A 119 10.55 -7.90 -8.19
N ILE A 120 9.33 -8.12 -8.66
CA ILE A 120 8.12 -7.72 -7.93
C ILE A 120 7.66 -8.90 -7.08
N LYS A 121 7.60 -8.70 -5.76
CA LYS A 121 6.97 -9.66 -4.84
C LYS A 121 5.45 -9.59 -5.03
N VAL A 122 4.94 -10.17 -6.11
CA VAL A 122 3.50 -10.17 -6.43
C VAL A 122 2.81 -11.16 -5.49
N PRO A 123 1.90 -10.75 -4.58
CA PRO A 123 1.27 -11.66 -3.63
C PRO A 123 0.28 -12.65 -4.26
N TYR A 124 -0.07 -12.48 -5.53
CA TYR A 124 -1.24 -13.11 -6.16
C TYR A 124 -0.89 -14.16 -7.21
N LEU A 125 -0.11 -15.19 -6.88
CA LEU A 125 0.06 -16.34 -7.81
C LEU A 125 0.09 -17.73 -7.14
N HIS A 126 -0.26 -17.84 -5.85
CA HIS A 126 -0.28 -19.14 -5.16
C HIS A 126 -1.56 -19.44 -4.39
N GLU A 127 -2.73 -19.18 -4.97
CA GLU A 127 -3.99 -19.76 -4.48
C GLU A 127 -4.84 -20.16 -5.69
N ASN A 128 -4.64 -21.38 -6.16
CA ASN A 128 -5.63 -22.27 -6.79
C ASN A 128 -4.88 -23.51 -7.30
N LYS A 129 -4.85 -24.55 -6.46
CA LYS A 129 -4.58 -25.93 -6.84
C LYS A 129 -5.82 -26.75 -6.53
#